data_AF-A0A529MIX6-F1
#
_entry.id   AF-A0A529MIX6-F1
#
_cell.length_a   1.000
_cell.length_b   1.000
_cell.length_c   1.000
_cell.angle_alpha   90.00
_cell.angle_beta   90.00
_cell.angle_gamma   90.00
#
_symmetry.space_group_name_H-M   'P 1'
#
loop_
_entity.id
_entity.type
_entity.pdbx_description
1 polymer ?
#
loop_
_entity_poly.entity_id
_entity_poly.type
_entity_poly.pdbx_seq_one_letter_code
_entity_poly.pdbx_strand_id
1 'polypeptide(L)'
;QCDKEYAAAIKVGAIVERSKGVPLNGHESAPVVRYPNQATFHPLKYLRAILADFEKRGGRAFANSAVTDIEEGDQVRLKCERGAIMASNAVFATNSPINTWVKIHSKMAPYRTYA
;
A
#
# COMPACT_ATOMS: atom_id res chain seq x y z
N GLN A 1 -25.23 -8.90 2.12
CA GLN A 1 -23.80 -8.57 1.92
C GLN A 1 -23.10 -8.40 3.27
N CYS A 2 -23.63 -7.56 4.17
CA CYS A 2 -23.07 -7.31 5.51
C CYS A 2 -22.84 -8.57 6.36
N ASP A 3 -23.73 -9.57 6.29
CA ASP A 3 -23.51 -10.82 7.04
C ASP A 3 -22.32 -11.63 6.56
N LYS A 4 -22.09 -11.66 5.24
CA LYS A 4 -20.92 -12.32 4.64
C LYS A 4 -19.64 -11.60 5.03
N GLU A 5 -19.65 -10.27 4.99
CA GLU A 5 -18.50 -9.44 5.38
C GLU A 5 -18.17 -9.58 6.87
N TYR A 6 -19.19 -9.49 7.75
CA TYR A 6 -19.01 -9.67 9.18
C TYR A 6 -18.44 -11.05 9.51
N ALA A 7 -18.99 -12.11 8.92
CA ALA A 7 -18.49 -13.46 9.12
C ALA A 7 -17.04 -13.63 8.63
N ALA A 8 -16.69 -13.01 7.49
CA ALA A 8 -15.32 -13.02 6.97
C ALA A 8 -14.35 -12.26 7.89
N ALA A 9 -14.76 -11.08 8.38
CA ALA A 9 -13.96 -10.26 9.28
C ALA A 9 -13.68 -10.98 10.62
N ILE A 10 -14.68 -11.64 11.20
CA ILE A 10 -14.50 -12.47 12.40
C ILE A 10 -13.55 -13.64 12.11
N LYS A 11 -13.66 -14.30 10.96
CA LYS A 11 -12.78 -15.42 10.58
C LYS A 11 -11.31 -15.02 10.52
N VAL A 12 -10.99 -13.78 10.13
CA VAL A 12 -9.61 -13.27 10.09
C VAL A 12 -9.18 -12.56 11.38
N GLY A 13 -10.03 -12.58 12.43
CA GLY A 13 -9.73 -11.97 13.73
C GLY A 13 -9.83 -10.45 13.76
N ALA A 14 -10.47 -9.83 12.77
CA ALA A 14 -10.69 -8.38 12.77
C ALA A 14 -11.74 -7.99 13.83
N ILE A 15 -11.50 -6.86 14.52
CA ILE A 15 -12.46 -6.28 15.46
C ILE A 15 -13.57 -5.62 14.66
N VAL A 16 -14.78 -6.19 14.73
CA VAL A 16 -15.96 -5.71 14.00
C VAL A 16 -17.21 -5.75 14.85
N GLU A 17 -18.09 -4.78 14.62
CA GLU A 17 -19.35 -4.63 15.32
C GLU A 17 -20.52 -4.62 14.32
N ARG A 18 -21.63 -5.24 14.69
CA ARG A 18 -22.89 -5.08 13.96
C ARG A 18 -23.66 -3.90 14.50
N SER A 19 -24.18 -3.07 13.61
CA SER A 19 -25.07 -1.97 13.96
C SER A 19 -26.16 -1.79 12.89
N LYS A 20 -27.06 -0.84 13.13
CA LYS A 20 -28.05 -0.37 12.15
C LYS A 20 -28.03 1.15 12.11
N GLY A 21 -28.23 1.68 10.91
CA GLY A 21 -28.34 3.11 10.69
C GLY A 21 -26.99 3.80 10.52
N VAL A 22 -26.96 4.75 9.59
CA VAL A 22 -25.88 5.74 9.43
C VAL A 22 -26.50 7.12 9.24
N PRO A 23 -25.79 8.21 9.54
CA PRO A 23 -26.29 9.58 9.34
C PRO A 23 -26.25 9.98 7.86
N LEU A 24 -26.89 9.17 7.02
CA LEU A 24 -27.11 9.40 5.59
C LEU A 24 -28.61 9.27 5.33
N ASN A 25 -29.17 10.23 4.61
CA ASN A 25 -30.61 10.30 4.34
C ASN A 25 -31.11 9.01 3.66
N GLY A 26 -32.12 8.37 4.23
CA GLY A 26 -32.69 7.11 3.72
C GLY A 26 -31.94 5.84 4.15
N HIS A 27 -30.94 5.95 5.03
CA HIS A 27 -30.14 4.83 5.53
C HIS A 27 -30.21 4.64 7.04
N GLU A 28 -31.22 5.21 7.71
CA GLU A 28 -31.39 5.21 9.16
C GLU A 28 -31.62 3.81 9.73
N SER A 29 -32.13 2.88 8.91
CA SER A 29 -32.36 1.47 9.27
C SER A 29 -31.45 0.48 8.53
N ALA A 30 -30.49 0.97 7.73
CA ALA A 30 -29.63 0.11 6.93
C ALA A 30 -28.74 -0.78 7.84
N PRO A 31 -28.51 -2.05 7.49
CA PRO A 31 -27.57 -2.91 8.22
C PRO A 31 -26.14 -2.40 8.05
N VAL A 32 -25.37 -2.35 9.14
CA VAL A 32 -24.01 -1.79 9.17
C VAL A 32 -23.03 -2.80 9.79
N VAL A 33 -21.84 -2.88 9.21
CA VAL A 33 -20.65 -3.48 9.83
C VAL A 33 -19.69 -2.35 10.16
N ARG A 34 -19.39 -2.14 11.44
CA ARG A 34 -18.52 -1.06 11.92
C ARG A 34 -17.15 -1.63 12.28
N TYR A 35 -16.12 -0.94 11.82
CA TYR A 35 -14.72 -1.18 12.21
C TYR A 35 -14.28 -0.03 13.14
N PRO A 36 -14.35 -0.20 14.48
CA PRO A 36 -14.29 0.92 15.43
C PRO A 36 -12.94 1.63 15.50
N ASN A 37 -11.85 1.00 15.07
CA ASN A 37 -10.47 1.50 15.20
C ASN A 37 -9.86 1.95 13.85
N GLN A 38 -10.67 2.41 12.91
CA GLN A 38 -10.14 2.99 11.67
C GLN A 38 -9.66 4.41 11.90
N ALA A 39 -8.43 4.69 11.47
CA ALA A 39 -7.87 6.03 11.49
C ALA A 39 -8.20 6.77 10.20
N THR A 40 -8.58 8.04 10.31
CA THR A 40 -8.58 9.00 9.19
C THR A 40 -7.39 9.92 9.36
N PHE A 41 -6.51 9.95 8.37
CA PHE A 41 -5.32 10.79 8.42
C PHE A 41 -4.96 11.28 7.02
N HIS A 42 -4.15 12.34 6.96
CA HIS A 42 -3.66 12.89 5.71
C HIS A 42 -2.48 12.02 5.20
N PRO A 43 -2.61 11.29 4.09
CA PRO A 43 -1.59 10.32 3.67
C PRO A 43 -0.22 10.95 3.42
N LEU A 44 -0.17 12.11 2.76
CA LEU A 44 1.12 12.81 2.51
C LEU A 44 1.80 13.30 3.79
N LYS A 45 1.06 13.77 4.81
CA LYS A 45 1.67 14.18 6.09
C LYS A 45 2.27 12.98 6.82
N TYR A 46 1.57 11.84 6.79
CA TYR A 46 2.04 10.58 7.36
C TYR A 46 3.32 10.09 6.66
N LEU A 47 3.33 10.04 5.32
CA LEU A 47 4.51 9.62 4.56
C LEU A 47 5.71 10.55 4.77
N ARG A 48 5.50 11.87 4.85
CA ARG A 48 6.56 12.83 5.17
C ARG A 48 7.19 12.57 6.54
N ALA A 49 6.37 12.26 7.54
CA ALA A 49 6.86 11.95 8.88
C ALA A 49 7.69 10.66 8.90
N ILE A 50 7.22 9.60 8.20
CA ILE A 50 7.97 8.35 8.07
C ILE A 50 9.31 8.59 7.38
N LEU A 51 9.32 9.31 6.25
CA LEU A 51 10.54 9.59 5.50
C LEU A 51 11.57 10.32 6.38
N ALA A 52 11.13 11.32 7.15
CA ALA A 52 12.00 12.04 8.07
C ALA A 52 12.56 11.15 9.19
N ASP A 53 11.77 10.23 9.75
CA ASP A 53 12.27 9.27 10.75
C ASP A 53 13.25 8.25 10.15
N PHE A 54 12.99 7.77 8.94
CA PHE A 54 13.88 6.89 8.19
C PHE A 54 15.24 7.53 7.92
N GLU A 55 15.26 8.78 7.46
CA GLU A 55 16.51 9.52 7.22
C GLU A 55 17.29 9.77 8.51
N LYS A 56 16.61 10.10 9.62
CA LYS A 56 17.23 10.25 10.94
C LYS A 56 17.92 8.98 11.44
N ARG A 57 17.43 7.81 11.02
CA ARG A 57 18.02 6.50 11.33
C ARG A 57 19.15 6.09 10.38
N GLY A 58 19.58 6.98 9.48
CA GLY A 58 20.64 6.73 8.51
C GLY A 58 20.16 6.17 7.16
N GLY A 59 18.84 6.08 6.97
CA GLY A 59 18.26 5.76 5.68
C GLY A 59 18.58 6.84 4.63
N ARG A 60 18.70 6.44 3.37
CA ARG A 60 18.93 7.36 2.25
C ARG A 60 17.78 7.24 1.26
N ALA A 61 17.14 8.36 0.96
CA ALA A 61 16.07 8.43 -0.02
C ALA A 61 16.53 9.21 -1.25
N PHE A 62 16.28 8.65 -2.44
CA PHE A 62 16.65 9.25 -3.70
C PHE A 62 15.38 9.51 -4.52
N ALA A 63 14.96 10.76 -4.57
CA ALA A 63 13.90 11.20 -5.48
C ALA A 63 14.44 11.32 -6.92
N ASN A 64 13.54 11.30 -7.91
CA ASN A 64 13.89 11.48 -9.32
C ASN A 64 15.01 10.54 -9.81
N SER A 65 15.03 9.32 -9.28
CA SER A 65 16.07 8.31 -9.54
C SER A 65 15.39 7.01 -9.98
N ALA A 66 14.65 7.08 -11.09
CA ALA A 66 13.93 5.93 -11.62
C ALA A 66 14.91 4.80 -11.97
N VAL A 67 14.62 3.58 -11.47
CA VAL A 67 15.35 2.37 -11.84
C VAL A 67 14.89 1.97 -13.24
N THR A 68 15.84 1.84 -14.16
CA THR A 68 15.59 1.53 -15.57
C THR A 68 15.94 0.09 -15.93
N ASP A 69 16.87 -0.52 -15.20
CA ASP A 69 17.36 -1.87 -15.47
C ASP A 69 17.86 -2.53 -14.18
N ILE A 70 17.76 -3.86 -14.12
CA ILE A 70 18.03 -4.67 -12.93
C ILE A 70 18.87 -5.87 -13.36
N GLU A 71 20.03 -6.03 -12.74
CA GLU A 71 20.90 -7.20 -12.92
C GLU A 71 20.98 -7.97 -11.59
N GLU A 72 20.61 -9.25 -11.64
CA GLU A 72 20.66 -10.16 -10.50
C GLU A 72 21.91 -11.07 -10.60
N GLY A 73 22.71 -11.09 -9.52
CA GLY A 73 23.88 -11.96 -9.35
C GLY A 73 24.12 -12.20 -7.86
N ASP A 74 25.39 -12.29 -7.42
CA ASP A 74 25.72 -12.36 -5.98
C ASP A 74 25.25 -11.12 -5.20
N GLN A 75 25.07 -10.00 -5.90
CA GLN A 75 24.43 -8.78 -5.43
C GLN A 75 23.48 -8.27 -6.51
N VAL A 76 22.42 -7.59 -6.09
CA VAL A 76 21.48 -6.92 -6.99
C VAL A 76 22.07 -5.57 -7.41
N ARG A 77 22.18 -5.35 -8.71
CA ARG A 77 22.59 -4.07 -9.29
C ARG A 77 21.37 -3.40 -9.93
N LEU A 78 21.04 -2.21 -9.43
CA LEU A 78 19.95 -1.38 -9.91
C LEU A 78 20.54 -0.22 -10.71
N LYS A 79 20.29 -0.18 -12.03
CA LYS A 79 20.67 0.98 -12.84
C LYS A 79 19.58 2.03 -12.76
N CYS A 80 20.00 3.27 -12.54
CA CYS A 80 19.16 4.45 -12.61
C CYS A 80 19.64 5.33 -13.77
N GLU A 81 18.85 6.33 -14.15
CA GLU A 81 19.25 7.30 -15.19
C GLU A 81 20.62 7.96 -14.92
N ARG A 82 21.00 8.12 -13.64
CA ARG A 82 22.23 8.79 -13.21
C ARG A 82 23.09 7.92 -12.30
N GLY A 83 23.41 6.71 -12.74
CA GLY A 83 24.35 5.81 -12.06
C GLY A 83 23.73 4.48 -11.68
N ALA A 84 24.37 3.76 -10.76
CA ALA A 84 23.91 2.46 -10.31
C ALA A 84 24.03 2.31 -8.79
N ILE A 85 23.10 1.56 -8.20
CA ILE A 85 23.08 1.21 -6.79
C ILE A 85 23.28 -0.30 -6.69
N MET A 86 24.17 -0.73 -5.80
CA MET A 86 24.40 -2.15 -5.50
C MET A 86 23.89 -2.48 -4.10
N ALA A 87 23.17 -3.60 -3.97
CA ALA A 87 22.63 -4.06 -2.70
C ALA A 87 22.60 -5.59 -2.64
N SER A 88 22.75 -6.16 -1.44
CA SER A 88 22.59 -7.61 -1.25
C SER A 88 21.14 -8.08 -1.44
N ASN A 89 20.17 -7.19 -1.17
CA ASN A 89 18.74 -7.48 -1.32
C ASN A 89 18.04 -6.25 -1.91
N ALA A 90 17.02 -6.48 -2.75
CA ALA A 90 16.18 -5.44 -3.31
C ALA A 90 14.70 -5.80 -3.16
N VAL A 91 13.88 -4.80 -2.83
CA VAL A 91 12.42 -4.95 -2.67
C VAL A 91 11.72 -3.99 -3.62
N PHE A 92 10.82 -4.51 -4.44
CA PHE A 92 9.98 -3.70 -5.32
C PHE A 92 8.70 -3.28 -4.61
N ALA A 93 8.60 -2.01 -4.26
CA ALA A 93 7.43 -1.39 -3.63
C ALA A 93 6.77 -0.34 -4.56
N THR A 94 6.78 -0.58 -5.87
CA THR A 94 6.41 0.41 -6.93
C THR A 94 4.93 0.41 -7.30
N ASN A 95 4.05 -0.16 -6.47
CA ASN A 95 2.64 -0.48 -6.78
C ASN A 95 2.46 -1.52 -7.91
N SER A 96 3.04 -1.29 -9.09
CA SER A 96 3.19 -2.29 -10.15
C SER A 96 4.68 -2.64 -10.31
N PRO A 97 5.07 -3.93 -10.22
CA PRO A 97 6.46 -4.33 -10.40
C PRO A 97 6.98 -3.93 -11.79
N ILE A 98 8.21 -3.43 -11.85
CA ILE A 98 8.90 -3.05 -13.08
C ILE A 98 9.62 -4.27 -13.70
N ASN A 99 9.85 -5.33 -12.92
CA ASN A 99 10.55 -6.51 -13.43
C ASN A 99 9.69 -7.30 -14.43
N THR A 100 10.30 -7.66 -15.55
CA THR A 100 9.62 -8.34 -16.67
C THR A 100 9.30 -9.81 -16.36
N TRP A 101 9.92 -10.38 -15.32
CA TRP A 101 9.83 -11.81 -15.01
C TRP A 101 8.47 -12.22 -14.44
N VAL A 102 7.82 -11.32 -13.71
CA VAL A 102 6.49 -11.60 -13.16
C VAL A 102 5.45 -10.83 -13.97
N LYS A 103 4.59 -11.55 -14.69
CA LYS A 103 3.40 -11.02 -15.37
C LYS A 103 2.34 -10.49 -14.38
N ILE A 104 2.74 -9.96 -13.23
CA ILE A 104 1.83 -9.32 -12.27
C ILE A 104 1.12 -8.14 -12.93
N HIS A 105 1.83 -7.33 -13.72
CA HIS A 105 1.25 -6.20 -14.43
C HIS A 105 0.08 -6.62 -15.36
N SER A 106 0.12 -7.83 -15.96
CA SER A 106 -0.97 -8.32 -16.81
C SER A 106 -2.17 -8.83 -16.02
N LYS A 107 -2.04 -8.99 -14.70
CA LYS A 107 -3.11 -9.37 -13.77
C LYS A 107 -3.59 -8.17 -12.93
N MET A 108 -3.02 -6.99 -13.14
CA MET A 108 -3.40 -5.76 -12.46
C MET A 108 -4.27 -4.90 -13.39
N ALA A 109 -5.49 -4.61 -12.96
CA ALA A 109 -6.31 -3.61 -13.64
C ALA A 109 -5.90 -2.20 -13.17
N PRO A 110 -5.66 -1.26 -14.10
CA PRO A 110 -5.22 0.09 -13.77
C PRO A 110 -6.39 0.93 -13.25
N TYR A 111 -6.68 0.81 -11.96
CA TYR A 111 -7.67 1.67 -11.30
C TYR A 111 -7.04 2.95 -10.80
N ARG A 112 -7.66 4.09 -11.12
CA ARG A 112 -7.43 5.36 -10.43
C ARG A 112 -8.62 5.64 -9.56
N THR A 113 -8.38 5.79 -8.27
CA THR A 113 -9.40 6.22 -7.30
C THR A 113 -8.99 7.60 -6.81
N TYR A 114 -9.88 8.57 -6.97
CA TYR A 114 -9.74 9.88 -6.35
C TYR A 114 -10.45 9.81 -4.99
N ALA A 115 -9.75 10.23 -3.95
CA ALA A 115 -10.28 10.36 -2.59
C ALA A 115 -10.70 11.81 -2.33
#